data_AF-A0A0F9CZL0-F1
#
_entry.id   AF-A0A0F9CZL0-F1
#
_cell.length_a   1.000
_cell.length_b   1.000
_cell.length_c   1.000
_cell.angle_alpha   90.00
_cell.angle_beta   90.00
_cell.angle_gamma   90.00
#
_symmetry.space_group_name_H-M   'P 1'
#
loop_
_entity.id
_entity.type
_entity.pdbx_description
1 polymer ?
#
loop_
_entity_poly.entity_id
_entity_poly.type
_entity_poly.pdbx_seq_one_letter_code
_entity_poly.pdbx_strand_id
1 'polypeptide(L)'
;IDNLKEERKIMFKNQSVEDASDIEIRLAEGYFSYYQESEKLEYLNHAYNHLDLAKTIAIEKQNYFDLCRLVMLKGLLAEESKLPEQARTHFDEALKIANEYGLVNLEKELSEHLDQLNAGTAKRSAGSILRRMFTRLTFRKTEEGQTRQKSIVYSIYIEAQDSPWNLILQNELNASLKDTNYLLGFHDLWTNIEEKWQQQQVNYITVSRGAVLIENSPHFQLFAFCDHLDYLTRLTLQNFLPTLEDFSHRDKTEELEAKILNILRNDVGKFMKAENL
;
A
#
# COMPACT_ATOMS: atom_id res chain seq x y z
N ILE A 1 -10.23 -15.98 -7.08
CA ILE A 1 -9.81 -15.03 -6.01
C ILE A 1 -9.86 -15.69 -4.63
N ASP A 2 -10.95 -16.35 -4.23
CA ASP A 2 -11.07 -16.91 -2.87
C ASP A 2 -9.97 -17.91 -2.50
N ASN A 3 -9.60 -18.82 -3.42
CA ASN A 3 -8.47 -19.73 -3.18
C ASN A 3 -7.14 -18.98 -2.93
N LEU A 4 -6.89 -17.86 -3.63
CA LEU A 4 -5.70 -17.04 -3.41
C LEU A 4 -5.75 -16.31 -2.06
N LYS A 5 -6.95 -15.88 -1.62
CA LYS A 5 -7.13 -15.29 -0.28
C LYS A 5 -6.83 -16.30 0.82
N GLU A 6 -7.26 -17.55 0.66
CA GLU A 6 -6.96 -18.62 1.62
C GLU A 6 -5.48 -18.97 1.63
N GLU A 7 -4.85 -19.07 0.46
CA GLU A 7 -3.39 -19.28 0.34
C GLU A 7 -2.60 -18.15 1.04
N ARG A 8 -2.99 -16.90 0.80
CA ARG A 8 -2.44 -15.71 1.46
C ARG A 8 -2.60 -15.76 2.99
N LYS A 9 -3.77 -16.18 3.49
CA LYS A 9 -4.02 -16.31 4.94
C LYS A 9 -3.11 -17.38 5.56
N ILE A 10 -2.96 -18.53 4.91
CA ILE A 10 -2.08 -19.61 5.37
C ILE A 10 -0.63 -19.12 5.41
N MET A 11 -0.20 -18.46 4.34
CA MET A 11 1.12 -17.85 4.23
C MET A 11 1.37 -16.84 5.36
N PHE A 12 0.46 -15.90 5.57
CA PHE A 12 0.54 -14.90 6.63
C PHE A 12 0.62 -15.53 8.02
N LYS A 13 -0.23 -16.53 8.31
CA LYS A 13 -0.23 -17.27 9.57
C LYS A 13 1.10 -17.97 9.84
N ASN A 14 1.75 -18.47 8.80
CA ASN A 14 3.03 -19.15 8.90
C ASN A 14 4.21 -18.16 8.85
N GLN A 15 3.96 -16.85 8.71
CA GLN A 15 4.98 -15.82 8.45
C GLN A 15 5.88 -16.16 7.26
N SER A 16 5.38 -16.99 6.33
CA SER A 16 6.05 -17.23 5.07
C SER A 16 5.79 -16.04 4.16
N VAL A 17 6.81 -15.64 3.43
CA VAL A 17 6.78 -14.50 2.51
C VAL A 17 7.52 -14.84 1.22
N GLU A 18 7.89 -16.11 1.11
CA GLU A 18 8.19 -16.79 -0.14
C GLU A 18 6.88 -16.81 -0.91
N ASP A 19 6.91 -16.33 -2.15
CA ASP A 19 5.76 -16.27 -3.05
C ASP A 19 4.66 -15.25 -2.69
N ALA A 20 4.80 -14.49 -1.59
CA ALA A 20 3.88 -13.40 -1.27
C ALA A 20 3.69 -12.43 -2.44
N SER A 21 4.78 -12.05 -3.12
CA SER A 21 4.69 -11.17 -4.29
C SER A 21 3.87 -11.79 -5.42
N ASP A 22 3.97 -13.10 -5.66
CA ASP A 22 3.20 -13.79 -6.72
C ASP A 22 1.71 -13.77 -6.39
N ILE A 23 1.37 -14.12 -5.14
CA ILE A 23 -0.01 -14.14 -4.65
C ILE A 23 -0.63 -12.74 -4.75
N GLU A 24 0.08 -11.70 -4.31
CA GLU A 24 -0.40 -10.32 -4.37
C GLU A 24 -0.64 -9.88 -5.83
N ILE A 25 0.25 -10.19 -6.75
CA ILE A 25 0.10 -9.81 -8.17
C ILE A 25 -1.06 -10.56 -8.83
N ARG A 26 -1.26 -11.85 -8.51
CA ARG A 26 -2.40 -12.64 -9.01
C ARG A 26 -3.74 -12.18 -8.43
N LEU A 27 -3.74 -11.74 -7.17
CA LEU A 27 -4.91 -11.10 -6.56
C LEU A 27 -5.22 -9.78 -7.29
N ALA A 28 -4.20 -8.95 -7.57
CA ALA A 28 -4.37 -7.72 -8.31
C ALA A 28 -4.97 -7.95 -9.71
N GLU A 29 -4.47 -8.94 -10.46
CA GLU A 29 -5.01 -9.32 -11.78
C GLU A 29 -6.48 -9.76 -11.69
N GLY A 30 -6.81 -10.60 -10.69
CA GLY A 30 -8.16 -11.08 -10.48
C GLY A 30 -9.15 -9.96 -10.17
N TYR A 31 -8.78 -9.04 -9.27
CA TYR A 31 -9.63 -7.90 -8.94
C TYR A 31 -9.77 -6.94 -10.12
N PHE A 32 -8.71 -6.71 -10.88
CA PHE A 32 -8.82 -5.89 -12.07
C PHE A 32 -9.74 -6.51 -13.12
N SER A 33 -9.72 -7.85 -13.27
CA SER A 33 -10.66 -8.55 -14.15
C SER A 33 -12.12 -8.33 -13.72
N TYR A 34 -12.42 -8.40 -12.42
CA TYR A 34 -13.76 -8.07 -11.89
C TYR A 34 -14.13 -6.60 -12.10
N TYR A 35 -13.17 -5.68 -12.00
CA TYR A 35 -13.40 -4.28 -12.39
C TYR A 35 -13.76 -4.16 -13.87
N GLN A 36 -13.04 -4.83 -14.77
CA GLN A 36 -13.35 -4.80 -16.21
C GLN A 36 -14.75 -5.35 -16.54
N GLU A 37 -15.24 -6.32 -15.75
CA GLU A 37 -16.57 -6.91 -15.93
C GLU A 37 -17.70 -6.05 -15.33
N SER A 38 -17.44 -5.29 -14.28
CA SER A 38 -18.48 -4.62 -13.47
C SER A 38 -18.39 -3.10 -13.41
N GLU A 39 -17.26 -2.52 -13.82
CA GLU A 39 -16.89 -1.11 -13.69
C GLU A 39 -16.93 -0.54 -12.25
N LYS A 40 -16.98 -1.40 -11.23
CA LYS A 40 -16.97 -0.98 -9.82
C LYS A 40 -15.57 -0.59 -9.36
N LEU A 41 -15.38 0.70 -9.04
CA LEU A 41 -14.10 1.26 -8.58
C LEU A 41 -13.51 0.56 -7.34
N GLU A 42 -14.35 -0.04 -6.49
CA GLU A 42 -13.91 -0.85 -5.35
C GLU A 42 -12.94 -1.97 -5.78
N TYR A 43 -13.21 -2.67 -6.88
CA TYR A 43 -12.31 -3.72 -7.37
C TYR A 43 -11.01 -3.16 -7.94
N LEU A 44 -11.05 -1.98 -8.58
CA LEU A 44 -9.84 -1.30 -9.04
C LEU A 44 -8.96 -0.90 -7.85
N ASN A 45 -9.56 -0.38 -6.77
CA ASN A 45 -8.85 -0.05 -5.54
C ASN A 45 -8.22 -1.28 -4.89
N HIS A 46 -8.93 -2.41 -4.86
CA HIS A 46 -8.35 -3.67 -4.39
C HIS A 46 -7.15 -4.09 -5.24
N ALA A 47 -7.22 -3.95 -6.56
CA ALA A 47 -6.09 -4.27 -7.44
C ALA A 47 -4.85 -3.41 -7.09
N TYR A 48 -5.03 -2.10 -6.90
CA TYR A 48 -3.94 -1.20 -6.50
C TYR A 48 -3.35 -1.55 -5.12
N ASN A 49 -4.18 -1.87 -4.13
CA ASN A 49 -3.71 -2.23 -2.80
C ASN A 49 -2.83 -3.49 -2.83
N HIS A 50 -3.22 -4.48 -3.64
CA HIS A 50 -2.43 -5.69 -3.85
C HIS A 50 -1.09 -5.40 -4.57
N LEU A 51 -1.08 -4.51 -5.58
CA LEU A 51 0.18 -4.07 -6.21
C LEU A 51 1.09 -3.33 -5.25
N ASP A 52 0.53 -2.51 -4.36
CA ASP A 52 1.32 -1.77 -3.39
C ASP A 52 1.95 -2.70 -2.33
N LEU A 53 1.29 -3.79 -1.95
CA LEU A 53 1.89 -4.83 -1.11
C LEU A 53 3.04 -5.55 -1.82
N ALA A 54 2.86 -5.90 -3.10
CA ALA A 54 3.95 -6.44 -3.91
C ALA A 54 5.12 -5.44 -4.02
N LYS A 55 4.81 -4.14 -4.12
CA LYS A 55 5.81 -3.05 -4.12
C LYS A 55 6.62 -3.02 -2.83
N THR A 56 5.97 -3.15 -1.68
CA THR A 56 6.62 -3.24 -0.37
C THR A 56 7.60 -4.43 -0.32
N ILE A 57 7.19 -5.60 -0.83
CA ILE A 57 8.08 -6.78 -0.90
C ILE A 57 9.30 -6.51 -1.80
N ALA A 58 9.12 -5.85 -2.95
CA ALA A 58 10.22 -5.51 -3.84
C ALA A 58 11.22 -4.55 -3.18
N ILE A 59 10.74 -3.57 -2.41
CA ILE A 59 11.57 -2.63 -1.64
C ILE A 59 12.37 -3.38 -0.56
N GLU A 60 11.72 -4.24 0.23
CA GLU A 60 12.41 -5.08 1.24
C GLU A 60 13.55 -5.91 0.65
N LYS A 61 13.32 -6.47 -0.53
CA LYS A 61 14.30 -7.30 -1.25
C LYS A 61 15.32 -6.48 -2.04
N GLN A 62 15.21 -5.15 -2.02
CA GLN A 62 16.01 -4.25 -2.86
C GLN A 62 15.96 -4.64 -4.35
N ASN A 63 14.85 -5.22 -4.79
CA ASN A 63 14.65 -5.61 -6.17
C ASN A 63 14.05 -4.44 -6.94
N TYR A 64 14.91 -3.47 -7.27
CA TYR A 64 14.52 -2.22 -7.95
C TYR A 64 13.95 -2.46 -9.35
N PHE A 65 14.34 -3.57 -9.98
CA PHE A 65 13.81 -3.97 -11.28
C PHE A 65 12.32 -4.35 -11.21
N ASP A 66 11.95 -5.19 -10.25
CA ASP A 66 10.55 -5.55 -10.04
C ASP A 66 9.75 -4.39 -9.44
N LEU A 67 10.36 -3.57 -8.58
CA LEU A 67 9.78 -2.32 -8.10
C LEU A 67 9.35 -1.41 -9.27
N CYS A 68 10.26 -1.12 -10.20
CA CYS A 68 9.98 -0.29 -11.37
C CYS A 68 8.83 -0.87 -12.22
N ARG A 69 8.82 -2.19 -12.43
CA ARG A 69 7.76 -2.87 -13.18
C ARG A 69 6.41 -2.87 -12.46
N LEU A 70 6.39 -2.99 -11.14
CA LEU A 70 5.15 -2.90 -10.37
C LEU A 70 4.53 -1.50 -10.47
N VAL A 71 5.35 -0.45 -10.47
CA VAL A 71 4.87 0.93 -10.68
C VAL A 71 4.39 1.12 -12.13
N MET A 72 5.11 0.60 -13.13
CA MET A 72 4.66 0.58 -14.52
C MET A 72 3.31 -0.15 -14.67
N LEU A 73 3.11 -1.25 -13.95
CA LEU A 73 1.86 -2.00 -13.93
C LEU A 73 0.70 -1.15 -13.38
N LYS A 74 0.92 -0.34 -12.34
CA LYS A 74 -0.08 0.63 -11.86
C LYS A 74 -0.46 1.65 -12.94
N GLY A 75 0.51 2.13 -13.72
CA GLY A 75 0.28 3.03 -14.85
C GLY A 75 -0.58 2.41 -15.95
N LEU A 76 -0.29 1.17 -16.34
CA LEU A 76 -1.09 0.43 -17.31
C LEU A 76 -2.53 0.16 -16.83
N LEU A 77 -2.71 -0.13 -15.52
CA LEU A 77 -4.05 -0.26 -14.94
C LEU A 77 -4.83 1.05 -15.04
N ALA A 78 -4.18 2.18 -14.75
CA ALA A 78 -4.82 3.50 -14.83
C ALA A 78 -5.18 3.85 -16.28
N GLU A 79 -4.31 3.53 -17.24
CA GLU A 79 -4.57 3.73 -18.66
C GLU A 79 -5.79 2.93 -19.14
N GLU A 80 -5.84 1.63 -18.82
CA GLU A 80 -6.97 0.75 -19.16
C GLU A 80 -8.27 1.15 -18.43
N SER A 81 -8.15 1.76 -17.25
CA SER A 81 -9.27 2.32 -16.47
C SER A 81 -9.70 3.72 -16.94
N LYS A 82 -9.10 4.26 -18.01
CA LYS A 82 -9.36 5.60 -18.58
C LYS A 82 -9.05 6.74 -17.60
N LEU A 83 -7.98 6.60 -16.83
CA LEU A 83 -7.46 7.58 -15.87
C LEU A 83 -6.08 8.10 -16.33
N PRO A 84 -6.02 8.91 -17.40
CA PRO A 84 -4.76 9.26 -18.06
C PRO A 84 -3.79 10.06 -17.17
N GLU A 85 -4.29 10.94 -16.31
CA GLU A 85 -3.44 11.72 -15.38
C GLU A 85 -2.79 10.81 -14.31
N GLN A 86 -3.53 9.81 -13.82
CA GLN A 86 -2.99 8.81 -12.90
C GLN A 86 -1.98 7.89 -13.60
N ALA A 87 -2.29 7.47 -14.83
CA ALA A 87 -1.37 6.68 -15.64
C ALA A 87 -0.03 7.39 -15.82
N ARG A 88 -0.08 8.68 -16.19
CA ARG A 88 1.10 9.53 -16.32
C ARG A 88 1.90 9.62 -15.02
N THR A 89 1.22 9.88 -13.90
CA THR A 89 1.87 9.96 -12.58
C THR A 89 2.65 8.68 -12.26
N HIS A 90 2.05 7.51 -12.48
CA HIS A 90 2.73 6.23 -12.25
C HIS A 90 3.86 5.98 -13.25
N PHE A 91 3.71 6.31 -14.53
CA PHE A 91 4.80 6.17 -15.48
C PHE A 91 5.97 7.11 -15.18
N ASP A 92 5.70 8.35 -14.75
CA ASP A 92 6.74 9.28 -14.30
C ASP A 92 7.46 8.77 -13.03
N GLU A 93 6.73 8.18 -12.07
CA GLU A 93 7.31 7.52 -10.89
C GLU A 93 8.21 6.33 -11.31
N ALA A 94 7.72 5.47 -12.21
CA ALA A 94 8.47 4.33 -12.71
C ALA A 94 9.73 4.77 -13.47
N LEU A 95 9.66 5.85 -14.25
CA LEU A 95 10.78 6.40 -15.00
C LEU A 95 11.83 6.98 -14.05
N LYS A 96 11.40 7.68 -13.00
CA LYS A 96 12.30 8.17 -11.96
C LYS A 96 13.07 7.02 -11.29
N ILE A 97 12.38 5.93 -10.93
CA ILE A 97 13.01 4.72 -10.36
C ILE A 97 14.00 4.11 -11.36
N ALA A 98 13.62 3.99 -12.64
CA ALA A 98 14.49 3.44 -13.67
C ALA A 98 15.78 4.26 -13.82
N ASN A 99 15.68 5.59 -13.82
CA ASN A 99 16.82 6.51 -13.89
C ASN A 99 17.70 6.42 -12.64
N GLU A 100 17.11 6.44 -11.46
CA GLU A 100 17.82 6.41 -10.17
C GLU A 100 18.66 5.13 -10.00
N TYR A 101 18.17 4.00 -10.49
CA TYR A 101 18.83 2.70 -10.38
C TYR A 101 19.47 2.19 -11.70
N GLY A 102 19.56 3.03 -12.74
CA GLY A 102 20.24 2.71 -13.99
C GLY A 102 19.61 1.57 -14.81
N LEU A 103 18.28 1.44 -14.78
CA LEU A 103 17.51 0.40 -15.47
C LEU A 103 17.23 0.80 -16.94
N VAL A 104 18.29 0.97 -17.73
CA VAL A 104 18.27 1.57 -19.08
C VAL A 104 17.18 1.00 -20.02
N ASN A 105 16.97 -0.32 -20.00
CA ASN A 105 15.94 -0.93 -20.86
C ASN A 105 14.52 -0.54 -20.44
N LEU A 106 14.25 -0.43 -19.14
CA LEU A 106 12.95 -0.01 -18.61
C LEU A 106 12.74 1.49 -18.79
N GLU A 107 13.79 2.30 -18.59
CA GLU A 107 13.77 3.74 -18.87
C GLU A 107 13.32 4.01 -20.32
N LYS A 108 13.90 3.29 -21.29
CA LYS A 108 13.53 3.42 -22.70
C LYS A 108 12.07 3.00 -22.94
N GLU A 109 11.65 1.85 -22.42
CA GLU A 109 10.27 1.35 -22.54
C GLU A 109 9.26 2.34 -21.95
N LEU A 110 9.55 2.92 -20.79
CA LEU A 110 8.70 3.90 -20.11
C LEU A 110 8.63 5.23 -20.86
N SER A 111 9.75 5.71 -21.40
CA SER A 111 9.78 6.94 -22.20
C SER A 111 8.92 6.81 -23.46
N GLU A 112 9.03 5.68 -24.17
CA GLU A 112 8.20 5.38 -25.33
C GLU A 112 6.70 5.31 -24.97
N HIS A 113 6.36 4.75 -23.81
CA HIS A 113 4.98 4.70 -23.30
C HIS A 113 4.43 6.09 -22.94
N LEU A 114 5.22 6.92 -22.25
CA LEU A 114 4.84 8.30 -21.92
C LEU A 114 4.61 9.14 -23.17
N ASP A 115 5.47 9.01 -24.18
CA ASP A 115 5.30 9.72 -25.46
C ASP A 115 3.98 9.32 -26.15
N GLN A 116 3.65 8.02 -26.16
CA GLN A 116 2.40 7.52 -26.73
C GLN A 116 1.16 8.02 -25.97
N LEU A 117 1.23 8.04 -24.64
CA LEU A 117 0.18 8.55 -23.76
C LEU A 117 -0.06 10.04 -24.02
N ASN A 118 1.01 10.85 -24.05
CA ASN A 118 0.95 12.29 -24.31
C ASN A 118 0.41 12.62 -25.71
N ALA A 119 0.75 11.80 -26.70
CA ALA A 119 0.24 11.97 -28.06
C ALA A 119 -1.23 11.52 -28.24
N GLY A 120 -1.86 10.93 -27.21
CA GLY A 120 -3.18 10.32 -27.32
C GLY A 120 -3.23 9.14 -28.31
N THR A 121 -2.06 8.59 -28.64
CA THR A 121 -1.89 7.49 -29.61
C THR A 121 -1.66 6.16 -28.93
N ALA A 122 -1.65 6.13 -27.60
CA ALA A 122 -1.65 4.92 -26.80
C ALA A 122 -2.84 4.05 -27.25
N LYS A 123 -2.54 3.07 -28.11
CA LYS A 123 -3.57 2.21 -28.71
C LYS A 123 -4.12 1.31 -27.61
N ARG A 124 -5.29 0.72 -27.87
CA ARG A 124 -5.89 -0.45 -27.19
C ARG A 124 -4.96 -1.69 -27.06
N SER A 125 -3.66 -1.56 -27.34
CA SER A 125 -2.61 -2.53 -27.05
C SER A 125 -2.26 -2.62 -25.56
N ALA A 126 -2.66 -1.65 -24.73
CA ALA A 126 -2.40 -1.67 -23.29
C ALA A 126 -2.94 -2.97 -22.65
N GLY A 127 -4.11 -3.50 -23.03
CA GLY A 127 -4.58 -4.80 -22.53
C GLY A 127 -3.66 -5.98 -22.84
N SER A 128 -2.97 -5.97 -23.98
CA SER A 128 -1.99 -7.01 -24.35
C SER A 128 -0.65 -6.87 -23.60
N ILE A 129 -0.27 -5.65 -23.27
CA ILE A 129 0.95 -5.32 -22.52
C ILE A 129 0.72 -5.56 -21.03
N LEU A 130 -0.41 -5.11 -20.50
CA LEU A 130 -0.88 -5.30 -19.13
C LEU A 130 -0.91 -6.79 -18.77
N ARG A 131 -1.62 -7.60 -19.56
CA ARG A 131 -1.68 -9.06 -19.34
C ARG A 131 -0.30 -9.71 -19.38
N ARG A 132 0.57 -9.25 -20.30
CA ARG A 132 1.95 -9.71 -20.39
C ARG A 132 2.76 -9.30 -19.15
N MET A 133 2.55 -8.12 -18.59
CA MET A 133 3.21 -7.66 -17.37
C MET A 133 2.77 -8.47 -16.15
N PHE A 134 1.46 -8.72 -15.97
CA PHE A 134 0.97 -9.64 -14.94
C PHE A 134 1.65 -11.01 -15.05
N THR A 135 1.71 -11.59 -16.26
CA THR A 135 2.35 -12.90 -16.49
C THR A 135 3.87 -12.87 -16.23
N ARG A 136 4.56 -11.77 -16.54
CA ARG A 136 6.03 -11.65 -16.38
C ARG A 136 6.47 -11.51 -14.92
N LEU A 137 5.62 -10.91 -14.10
CA LEU A 137 5.89 -10.68 -12.68
C LEU A 137 5.40 -11.84 -11.79
N THR A 138 4.53 -12.69 -12.32
CA THR A 138 4.10 -13.95 -11.69
C THR A 138 5.01 -15.11 -12.11
N PHE A 139 5.02 -16.21 -11.36
CA PHE A 139 5.77 -17.45 -11.64
C PHE A 139 7.31 -17.36 -11.58
N ARG A 140 7.88 -16.38 -10.87
CA ARG A 140 9.32 -16.37 -10.58
C ARG A 140 9.59 -17.18 -9.31
N LYS A 141 10.62 -18.02 -9.33
CA LYS A 141 11.16 -18.59 -8.08
C LYS A 141 11.68 -17.46 -7.22
N THR A 142 11.06 -17.29 -6.06
CA THR A 142 11.53 -16.35 -5.06
C THR A 142 12.92 -16.83 -4.59
N GLU A 143 13.96 -16.02 -4.78
CA GLU A 143 15.25 -16.30 -4.13
C GLU A 143 15.07 -16.25 -2.61
N GLU A 144 15.75 -17.16 -1.88
CA GLU A 144 15.77 -17.17 -0.42
C GLU A 144 16.18 -15.79 0.08
N GLY A 145 15.24 -15.08 0.69
CA GLY A 145 15.50 -13.74 1.22
C GLY A 145 16.38 -13.81 2.45
N GLN A 146 17.27 -12.84 2.61
CA GLN A 146 18.00 -12.62 3.86
C GLN A 146 17.02 -12.49 5.04
N THR A 147 17.48 -12.84 6.24
CA THR A 147 16.73 -12.66 7.51
C THR A 147 16.09 -11.28 7.57
N ARG A 148 14.76 -11.25 7.52
CA ARG A 148 13.98 -10.02 7.46
C ARG A 148 13.83 -9.41 8.85
N GLN A 149 14.17 -8.13 8.98
CA GLN A 149 13.93 -7.38 10.20
C GLN A 149 12.46 -6.93 10.22
N LYS A 150 11.70 -7.35 11.24
CA LYS A 150 10.31 -6.91 11.43
C LYS A 150 10.30 -5.40 11.68
N SER A 151 9.39 -4.69 11.02
CA SER A 151 9.15 -3.27 11.26
C SER A 151 8.74 -3.00 12.71
N ILE A 152 9.23 -1.88 13.22
CA ILE A 152 8.81 -1.28 14.46
C ILE A 152 7.85 -0.15 14.11
N VAL A 153 6.57 -0.33 14.46
CA VAL A 153 5.58 0.74 14.39
C VAL A 153 5.69 1.58 15.66
N TYR A 154 6.10 2.84 15.51
CA TYR A 154 6.32 3.76 16.61
C TYR A 154 5.01 4.39 17.11
N SER A 155 4.18 4.88 16.20
CA SER A 155 2.94 5.56 16.56
C SER A 155 1.87 5.31 15.50
N ILE A 156 0.62 5.31 15.94
CA ILE A 156 -0.55 5.14 15.08
C ILE A 156 -1.54 6.25 15.44
N TYR A 157 -2.06 6.92 14.42
CA TYR A 157 -3.15 7.88 14.51
C TYR A 157 -4.33 7.31 13.71
N ILE A 158 -5.50 7.22 14.34
CA ILE A 158 -6.72 6.74 13.71
C ILE A 158 -7.78 7.81 13.92
N GLU A 159 -8.50 8.17 12.85
CA GLU A 159 -9.64 9.07 12.95
C GLU A 159 -10.85 8.55 12.19
N ALA A 160 -12.02 8.95 12.67
CA ALA A 160 -13.26 8.75 11.95
C ALA A 160 -13.40 9.86 10.89
N GLN A 161 -13.83 9.50 9.68
CA GLN A 161 -14.02 10.46 8.59
C GLN A 161 -15.34 11.24 8.72
N ASP A 162 -16.29 10.70 9.48
CA ASP A 162 -17.65 11.24 9.64
C ASP A 162 -17.91 11.83 11.04
N SER A 163 -16.91 11.84 11.92
CA SER A 163 -17.04 12.35 13.29
C SER A 163 -15.72 12.93 13.81
N PRO A 164 -15.75 13.78 14.86
CA PRO A 164 -14.52 14.34 15.44
C PRO A 164 -13.72 13.32 16.28
N TRP A 165 -14.09 12.04 16.24
CA TRP A 165 -13.39 11.01 17.01
C TRP A 165 -12.02 10.71 16.41
N ASN A 166 -11.01 10.67 17.26
CA ASN A 166 -9.67 10.20 16.91
C ASN A 166 -9.04 9.45 18.10
N LEU A 167 -8.00 8.68 17.79
CA LEU A 167 -7.20 7.93 18.73
C LEU A 167 -5.72 7.99 18.34
N ILE A 168 -4.91 8.42 19.30
CA ILE A 168 -3.46 8.51 19.17
C ILE A 168 -2.82 7.43 20.04
N LEU A 169 -2.02 6.57 19.41
CA LEU A 169 -1.38 5.44 20.05
C LEU A 169 0.13 5.55 19.93
N GLN A 170 0.82 5.33 21.04
CA GLN A 170 2.27 5.27 21.14
C GLN A 170 2.70 3.85 21.50
N ASN A 171 3.70 3.31 20.79
CA ASN A 171 4.29 2.02 21.13
C ASN A 171 5.04 2.12 22.46
N GLU A 172 4.71 1.25 23.41
CA GLU A 172 5.24 1.31 24.78
C GLU A 172 6.74 1.04 24.88
N LEU A 173 7.29 0.24 23.96
CA LEU A 173 8.66 -0.25 24.05
C LEU A 173 9.63 0.52 23.17
N ASN A 174 9.14 1.00 22.02
CA ASN A 174 10.02 1.48 20.96
C ASN A 174 9.79 2.92 20.53
N ALA A 175 8.76 3.59 21.04
CA ALA A 175 8.46 4.96 20.62
C ALA A 175 8.66 5.97 21.73
N SER A 176 9.09 7.17 21.34
CA SER A 176 9.13 8.35 22.19
C SER A 176 7.97 9.30 21.85
N LEU A 177 7.69 10.24 22.76
CA LEU A 177 6.73 11.32 22.51
C LEU A 177 7.05 12.13 21.24
N LYS A 178 8.34 12.20 20.87
CA LYS A 178 8.78 12.90 19.66
C LYS A 178 8.33 12.19 18.39
N ASP A 179 8.20 10.88 18.42
CA ASP A 179 7.75 10.08 17.27
C ASP A 179 6.25 10.26 17.07
N THR A 180 5.49 10.32 18.17
CA THR A 180 4.06 10.64 18.14
C THR A 180 3.82 12.06 17.64
N ASN A 181 4.56 13.06 18.15
CA ASN A 181 4.49 14.44 17.67
C ASN A 181 4.89 14.57 16.19
N TYR A 182 5.85 13.75 15.75
CA TYR A 182 6.25 13.73 14.34
C TYR A 182 5.10 13.23 13.45
N LEU A 183 4.41 12.16 13.87
CA LEU A 183 3.24 11.64 13.16
C LEU A 183 2.11 12.66 13.12
N LEU A 184 1.82 13.34 14.24
CA LEU A 184 0.79 14.39 14.29
C LEU A 184 1.13 15.57 13.37
N GLY A 185 2.37 16.06 13.40
CA GLY A 185 2.79 17.12 12.49
C GLY A 185 2.75 16.69 11.02
N PHE A 186 2.96 15.40 10.73
CA PHE A 186 2.77 14.86 9.39
C PHE A 186 1.29 14.77 9.01
N HIS A 187 0.42 14.33 9.91
CA HIS A 187 -1.03 14.30 9.71
C HIS A 187 -1.57 15.71 9.42
N ASP A 188 -1.22 16.70 10.24
CA ASP A 188 -1.59 18.09 10.01
C ASP A 188 -1.14 18.58 8.63
N LEU A 189 0.09 18.26 8.23
CA LEU A 189 0.59 18.61 6.91
C LEU A 189 -0.21 17.92 5.81
N TRP A 190 -0.47 16.61 5.97
CA TRP A 190 -1.20 15.78 5.01
C TRP A 190 -2.59 16.31 4.74
N THR A 191 -3.37 16.57 5.79
CA THR A 191 -4.74 17.11 5.72
C THR A 191 -4.78 18.46 5.01
N ASN A 192 -3.72 19.26 5.10
CA ASN A 192 -3.63 20.56 4.42
C ASN A 192 -3.25 20.47 2.92
N ILE A 193 -2.73 19.34 2.44
CA ILE A 193 -2.28 19.15 1.05
C ILE A 193 -3.03 18.03 0.32
N GLU A 194 -4.01 17.43 0.99
CA GLU A 194 -4.63 16.15 0.67
C GLU A 194 -5.15 16.04 -0.77
N GLU A 195 -5.76 17.11 -1.31
CA GLU A 195 -6.33 17.10 -2.67
C GLU A 195 -5.31 16.70 -3.75
N LYS A 196 -4.04 17.10 -3.61
CA LYS A 196 -3.00 16.78 -4.60
C LYS A 196 -2.53 15.33 -4.48
N TRP A 197 -2.53 14.76 -3.29
CA TRP A 197 -1.97 13.43 -3.03
C TRP A 197 -3.00 12.31 -3.17
N GLN A 198 -4.27 12.58 -2.86
CA GLN A 198 -5.38 11.66 -3.16
C GLN A 198 -5.48 11.37 -4.66
N GLN A 199 -5.23 12.37 -5.51
CA GLN A 199 -5.17 12.17 -6.97
C GLN A 199 -4.06 11.21 -7.39
N GLN A 200 -2.97 11.13 -6.61
CA GLN A 200 -1.80 10.29 -6.87
C GLN A 200 -1.83 8.94 -6.14
N GLN A 201 -2.89 8.67 -5.35
CA GLN A 201 -3.05 7.44 -4.55
C GLN A 201 -1.81 7.12 -3.69
N VAL A 202 -1.24 8.14 -3.03
CA VAL A 202 -0.07 7.96 -2.18
C VAL A 202 -0.49 7.44 -0.81
N ASN A 203 -0.29 6.14 -0.60
CA ASN A 203 -0.60 5.45 0.65
C ASN A 203 0.64 5.21 1.52
N TYR A 204 1.82 5.68 1.07
CA TYR A 204 3.10 5.42 1.71
C TYR A 204 4.11 6.52 1.38
N ILE A 205 4.79 7.04 2.40
CA ILE A 205 5.85 8.05 2.25
C ILE A 205 7.07 7.66 3.09
N THR A 206 8.23 7.54 2.43
CA THR A 206 9.51 7.50 3.13
C THR A 206 9.87 8.91 3.62
N VAL A 207 10.15 9.03 4.92
CA VAL A 207 10.52 10.27 5.59
C VAL A 207 11.91 10.15 6.21
N SER A 208 12.48 11.26 6.68
CA SER A 208 13.84 11.29 7.24
C SER A 208 14.03 10.41 8.49
N ARG A 209 12.94 10.03 9.17
CA ARG A 209 12.96 9.20 10.39
C ARG A 209 12.36 7.80 10.20
N GLY A 210 12.02 7.42 8.97
CA GLY A 210 11.45 6.12 8.67
C GLY A 210 10.39 6.19 7.58
N ALA A 211 9.20 5.66 7.84
CA ALA A 211 8.09 5.66 6.88
C ALA A 211 6.76 5.97 7.54
N VAL A 212 5.90 6.70 6.83
CA VAL A 212 4.49 6.89 7.19
C VAL A 212 3.63 6.12 6.20
N LEU A 213 2.85 5.18 6.72
CA LEU A 213 1.79 4.49 6.00
C LEU A 213 0.47 5.23 6.21
N ILE A 214 -0.31 5.38 5.16
CA ILE A 214 -1.64 6.00 5.18
C ILE A 214 -2.61 4.99 4.57
N GLU A 215 -3.60 4.55 5.34
CA GLU A 215 -4.62 3.62 4.90
C GLU A 215 -6.01 4.21 5.15
N ASN A 216 -6.92 3.94 4.22
CA ASN A 216 -8.27 4.50 4.24
C ASN A 216 -9.31 3.39 4.14
N SER A 217 -10.45 3.62 4.79
CA SER A 217 -11.67 2.85 4.73
C SER A 217 -12.87 3.80 4.68
N PRO A 218 -14.11 3.35 4.43
CA PRO A 218 -15.25 4.27 4.32
C PRO A 218 -15.49 5.17 5.55
N HIS A 219 -15.21 4.68 6.76
CA HIS A 219 -15.43 5.43 8.00
C HIS A 219 -14.14 5.80 8.72
N PHE A 220 -13.01 5.14 8.45
CA PHE A 220 -11.75 5.43 9.16
C PHE A 220 -10.59 5.77 8.24
N GLN A 221 -9.70 6.62 8.74
CA GLN A 221 -8.37 6.86 8.19
C GLN A 221 -7.32 6.51 9.24
N LEU A 222 -6.24 5.85 8.82
CA LEU A 222 -5.13 5.42 9.67
C LEU A 222 -3.82 5.95 9.13
N PHE A 223 -3.02 6.55 10.01
CA PHE A 223 -1.63 6.87 9.79
C PHE A 223 -0.77 6.04 10.74
N ALA A 224 0.26 5.39 10.22
CA ALA A 224 1.21 4.64 11.03
C ALA A 224 2.65 5.08 10.71
N PHE A 225 3.36 5.52 11.74
CA PHE A 225 4.78 5.87 11.64
C PHE A 225 5.66 4.70 12.08
N CYS A 226 6.56 4.27 11.20
CA CYS A 226 7.40 3.09 11.36
C CYS A 226 8.88 3.40 11.05
N ASP A 227 9.80 2.57 11.53
CA ASP A 227 11.23 2.64 11.17
C ASP A 227 11.49 2.36 9.68
N HIS A 228 10.91 1.27 9.20
CA HIS A 228 10.74 0.91 7.81
C HIS A 228 9.38 0.23 7.68
N LEU A 229 8.93 -0.05 6.46
CA LEU A 229 7.68 -0.76 6.24
C LEU A 229 7.94 -2.11 5.61
N ASP A 230 7.72 -3.18 6.38
CA ASP A 230 7.69 -4.56 5.89
C ASP A 230 6.26 -4.99 5.51
N TYR A 231 6.19 -6.02 4.68
CA TYR A 231 4.98 -6.55 4.07
C TYR A 231 4.01 -7.10 5.10
N LEU A 232 4.49 -7.83 6.12
CA LEU A 232 3.61 -8.38 7.15
C LEU A 232 3.02 -7.26 8.01
N THR A 233 3.83 -6.26 8.35
CA THR A 233 3.34 -5.07 9.09
C THR A 233 2.33 -4.28 8.26
N ARG A 234 2.61 -4.00 6.99
CA ARG A 234 1.67 -3.32 6.09
C ARG A 234 0.38 -4.10 5.93
N LEU A 235 0.46 -5.41 5.67
CA LEU A 235 -0.69 -6.29 5.53
C LEU A 235 -1.56 -6.29 6.80
N THR A 236 -0.92 -6.32 7.97
CA THR A 236 -1.63 -6.24 9.25
C THR A 236 -2.40 -4.93 9.37
N LEU A 237 -1.76 -3.80 9.09
CA LEU A 237 -2.39 -2.47 9.14
C LEU A 237 -3.48 -2.29 8.08
N GLN A 238 -3.34 -2.88 6.90
CA GLN A 238 -4.39 -2.88 5.87
C GLN A 238 -5.61 -3.72 6.27
N ASN A 239 -5.41 -4.88 6.88
CA ASN A 239 -6.51 -5.74 7.35
C ASN A 239 -7.17 -5.21 8.64
N PHE A 240 -6.49 -4.31 9.34
CA PHE A 240 -6.98 -3.70 10.57
C PHE A 240 -8.21 -2.82 10.32
N LEU A 241 -8.20 -1.95 9.31
CA LEU A 241 -9.33 -1.03 9.06
C LEU A 241 -10.66 -1.76 8.75
N PRO A 242 -10.72 -2.75 7.83
CA PRO A 242 -11.94 -3.53 7.62
C PRO A 242 -12.45 -4.21 8.90
N THR A 243 -11.55 -4.64 9.79
CA THR A 243 -11.93 -5.24 11.07
C THR A 243 -12.62 -4.24 12.00
N LEU A 244 -12.28 -2.95 11.91
CA LEU A 244 -12.97 -1.88 12.63
C LEU A 244 -14.32 -1.54 11.99
N GLU A 245 -14.41 -1.56 10.67
CA GLU A 245 -15.66 -1.30 9.93
C GLU A 245 -16.76 -2.30 10.28
N ASP A 246 -16.39 -3.58 10.40
CA ASP A 246 -17.29 -4.68 10.77
C ASP A 246 -17.64 -4.68 12.27
N PHE A 247 -17.06 -3.78 13.07
CA PHE A 247 -17.30 -3.76 14.51
C PHE A 247 -18.65 -3.10 14.85
N SER A 248 -19.54 -3.89 15.46
CA SER A 248 -20.92 -3.50 15.79
C SER A 248 -21.07 -2.34 16.78
N HIS A 249 -20.00 -1.96 17.48
CA HIS A 249 -20.00 -0.90 18.48
C HIS A 249 -19.02 0.22 18.16
N ARG A 250 -18.79 0.50 16.87
CA ARG A 250 -17.97 1.62 16.39
C ARG A 250 -18.37 2.98 16.97
N ASP A 251 -19.65 3.17 17.29
CA ASP A 251 -20.16 4.42 17.89
C ASP A 251 -19.85 4.53 19.40
N LYS A 252 -19.32 3.48 20.02
CA LYS A 252 -18.95 3.45 21.43
C LYS A 252 -17.44 3.54 21.60
N THR A 253 -16.96 4.74 21.91
CA THR A 253 -15.53 5.08 22.03
C THR A 253 -14.73 4.07 22.85
N GLU A 254 -15.14 3.74 24.07
CA GLU A 254 -14.36 2.85 24.95
C GLU A 254 -14.25 1.42 24.41
N GLU A 255 -15.33 0.89 23.82
CA GLU A 255 -15.35 -0.46 23.25
C GLU A 255 -14.50 -0.53 21.97
N LEU A 256 -14.56 0.52 21.14
CA LEU A 256 -13.74 0.68 19.94
C LEU A 256 -12.25 0.78 20.30
N GLU A 257 -11.89 1.64 21.25
CA GLU A 257 -10.50 1.78 21.74
C GLU A 257 -9.95 0.45 22.27
N ALA A 258 -10.73 -0.27 23.09
CA ALA A 258 -10.33 -1.58 23.60
C ALA A 258 -10.14 -2.62 22.48
N LYS A 259 -11.02 -2.62 21.47
CA LYS A 259 -10.91 -3.48 20.29
C LYS A 259 -9.63 -3.19 19.51
N ILE A 260 -9.33 -1.92 19.27
CA ILE A 260 -8.12 -1.45 18.58
C ILE A 260 -6.87 -1.94 19.30
N LEU A 261 -6.74 -1.64 20.60
CA LEU A 261 -5.59 -2.03 21.41
C LEU A 261 -5.38 -3.55 21.43
N ASN A 262 -6.46 -4.33 21.49
CA ASN A 262 -6.39 -5.78 21.50
C ASN A 262 -5.90 -6.35 20.16
N ILE A 263 -6.32 -5.79 19.01
CA ILE A 263 -5.82 -6.24 17.70
C ILE A 263 -4.33 -5.91 17.57
N LEU A 264 -3.96 -4.65 17.83
CA LEU A 264 -2.59 -4.18 17.67
C LEU A 264 -1.60 -4.97 18.55
N ARG A 265 -2.00 -5.30 19.79
CA ARG A 265 -1.17 -6.05 20.74
C ARG A 265 -0.73 -7.42 20.22
N ASN A 266 -1.57 -8.09 19.44
CA ASN A 266 -1.29 -9.45 18.98
C ASN A 266 -0.41 -9.45 17.73
N ASP A 267 -0.62 -8.49 16.83
CA ASP A 267 -0.06 -8.57 15.47
C ASP A 267 1.05 -7.53 15.20
N VAL A 268 0.94 -6.34 15.78
CA VAL A 268 1.85 -5.20 15.53
C VAL A 268 2.82 -4.97 16.69
N GLY A 269 2.29 -4.71 17.88
CA GLY A 269 3.07 -4.33 19.05
C GLY A 269 2.19 -3.86 20.21
N LYS A 270 2.79 -3.62 21.38
CA LYS A 270 2.04 -3.12 22.53
C LYS A 270 1.95 -1.60 22.48
N PHE A 271 0.74 -1.07 22.46
CA PHE A 271 0.46 0.35 22.40
C PHE A 271 -0.27 0.83 23.65
N MET A 272 0.00 2.08 24.00
CA MET A 272 -0.76 2.85 24.97
C MET A 272 -1.33 4.10 24.30
N LYS A 273 -2.43 4.61 24.84
CA LYS A 273 -2.98 5.90 24.42
C LYS A 273 -1.97 6.99 24.78
N ALA A 274 -1.69 7.88 23.84
CA ALA A 274 -0.90 9.08 24.11
C ALA A 274 -1.79 10.08 24.88
N GLU A 275 -1.80 10.00 26.21
CA GLU A 275 -2.51 10.96 27.05
C GLU A 275 -1.63 12.20 27.27
N ASN A 276 -2.15 13.38 26.91
CA ASN A 276 -1.50 14.71 26.95
C ASN A 276 -0.52 15.02 25.81
N LEU A 277 -1.08 15.21 24.61
CA LEU A 277 -0.43 15.92 23.50
C LEU A 277 -1.20 17.18 23.15
#